data_AF-A0A833PHQ7-F1
#
_entry.id   AF-A0A833PHQ7-F1
#
_cell.length_a   1.000
_cell.length_b   1.000
_cell.length_c   1.000
_cell.angle_alpha   90.00
_cell.angle_beta   90.00
_cell.angle_gamma   90.00
#
_symmetry.space_group_name_H-M   'P 1'
#
loop_
_entity.id
_entity.type
_entity.pdbx_description
1 polymer ?
#
loop_
_entity_poly.entity_id
_entity_poly.type
_entity_poly.pdbx_seq_one_letter_code
_entity_poly.pdbx_strand_id
1 'polypeptide(L)'
;MHGNTSQIQRRKHAEQGEALAEAIEQDNTAEYGKQKDKEELNLINQQMKDSIQLIRKSKLGDKSGNAALYELLWYMVIGNPAAGKSSAIYHSGLKFPFEETHQKVVSSGLSGTRNCDWFFSTEGVLLDTAGRYSVYSEDHSEWLGFLNILKKNRSKAPINGLIVIVSVAELVSQSPEKSIKLAKSLRARIQDLTERLEIFAPVYLVFSKMDLIAGFTEFFECYEAAEFDQVWGATLPYDPESSQNAAEHFEKHYNILYDGLKGVSTTHLSRRHAQNISPSVMTFPLEFKTLKPVLKTFIGTLFEENPYQFKPVFRGFYFTSALQEGVIESPMTEQIVDDFQLSKIPNSEHGMVFRRTPFLKIMVTS
;
A
#
# COMPACT_ATOMS: atom_id res chain seq x y z
N MET A 1 55.70 35.63 -26.95
CA MET A 1 54.23 35.63 -26.76
C MET A 1 53.50 34.55 -27.59
N HIS A 2 54.04 33.34 -27.77
CA HIS A 2 53.40 32.29 -28.58
C HIS A 2 53.03 30.99 -27.80
N GLY A 3 53.25 30.96 -26.47
CA GLY A 3 53.02 29.76 -25.65
C GLY A 3 51.67 29.68 -24.92
N ASN A 4 50.97 30.81 -24.75
CA ASN A 4 49.79 30.87 -23.86
C ASN A 4 48.46 30.54 -24.56
N THR A 5 48.39 30.74 -25.88
CA THR A 5 47.16 30.52 -26.67
C THR A 5 46.86 29.03 -26.89
N SER A 6 47.89 28.18 -26.93
CA SER A 6 47.74 26.73 -27.16
C SER A 6 47.23 25.96 -25.93
N GLN A 7 47.58 26.40 -24.72
CA GLN A 7 47.08 25.80 -23.47
C GLN A 7 45.60 26.13 -23.23
N ILE A 8 45.17 27.35 -23.55
CA ILE A 8 43.77 27.78 -23.42
C ILE A 8 42.89 27.02 -24.42
N GLN A 9 43.35 26.84 -25.67
CA GLN A 9 42.62 26.03 -26.66
C GLN A 9 42.51 24.55 -26.25
N ARG A 10 43.59 23.94 -25.75
CA ARG A 10 43.56 22.54 -25.29
C ARG A 10 42.59 22.32 -24.13
N ARG A 11 42.54 23.24 -23.17
CA ARG A 11 41.61 23.16 -22.03
C ARG A 11 40.15 23.29 -22.47
N LYS A 12 39.87 24.19 -23.40
CA LYS A 12 38.52 24.37 -23.97
C LYS A 12 38.06 23.16 -24.78
N HIS A 13 38.96 22.51 -25.52
CA HIS A 13 38.67 21.26 -26.23
C HIS A 13 38.48 20.07 -25.27
N ALA A 14 39.19 20.04 -24.14
CA ALA A 14 39.00 19.02 -23.11
C ALA A 14 37.65 19.17 -22.41
N GLU A 15 37.28 20.39 -22.00
CA GLU A 15 35.97 20.69 -21.39
C GLU A 15 34.80 20.40 -22.36
N GLN A 16 34.98 20.67 -23.66
CA GLN A 16 34.00 20.30 -24.70
C GLN A 16 33.93 18.79 -24.94
N GLY A 17 35.05 18.07 -24.85
CA GLY A 17 35.10 16.62 -24.96
C GLY A 17 34.43 15.90 -23.78
N GLU A 18 34.61 16.44 -22.57
CA GLU A 18 33.98 15.94 -21.35
C GLU A 18 32.46 16.17 -21.36
N ALA A 19 32.01 17.37 -21.74
CA ALA A 19 30.58 17.66 -21.90
C ALA A 19 29.91 16.82 -23.00
N LEU A 20 30.64 16.50 -24.09
CA LEU A 20 30.15 15.63 -25.15
C LEU A 20 30.09 14.17 -24.68
N ALA A 21 31.07 13.70 -23.89
CA ALA A 21 31.06 12.37 -23.30
C ALA A 21 29.89 12.19 -22.32
N GLU A 22 29.65 13.17 -21.43
CA GLU A 22 28.51 13.18 -20.51
C GLU A 22 27.17 13.17 -21.27
N ALA A 23 27.05 13.94 -22.36
CA ALA A 23 25.84 13.95 -23.19
C ALA A 23 25.58 12.60 -23.86
N ILE A 24 26.62 11.93 -24.37
CA ILE A 24 26.51 10.59 -24.98
C ILE A 24 26.15 9.52 -23.93
N GLU A 25 26.70 9.61 -22.72
CA GLU A 25 26.33 8.71 -21.62
C GLU A 25 24.88 8.92 -21.17
N GLN A 26 24.41 10.17 -21.09
CA GLN A 26 23.02 10.48 -20.78
C GLN A 26 22.05 9.99 -21.87
N ASP A 27 22.39 10.20 -23.14
CA ASP A 27 21.59 9.72 -24.27
C ASP A 27 21.52 8.19 -24.32
N ASN A 28 22.65 7.50 -24.13
CA ASN A 28 22.68 6.03 -24.06
C ASN A 28 21.86 5.51 -22.87
N THR A 29 21.93 6.17 -21.71
CA THR A 29 21.16 5.78 -20.52
C THR A 29 19.67 6.00 -20.74
N ALA A 30 19.28 7.08 -21.42
CA ALA A 30 17.89 7.37 -21.76
C ALA A 30 17.32 6.43 -22.83
N GLU A 31 18.10 6.06 -23.85
CA GLU A 31 17.72 5.04 -24.84
C GLU A 31 17.58 3.66 -24.21
N TYR A 32 18.54 3.27 -23.35
CA TYR A 32 18.48 2.00 -22.62
C TYR A 32 17.25 1.93 -21.69
N GLY A 33 16.94 3.02 -20.98
CA GLY A 33 15.73 3.13 -20.16
C GLY A 33 14.44 2.98 -20.99
N LYS A 34 14.34 3.69 -22.13
CA LYS A 34 13.18 3.57 -23.04
C LYS A 34 13.01 2.16 -23.60
N GLN A 35 14.11 1.47 -23.92
CA GLN A 35 14.07 0.12 -24.44
C GLN A 35 13.62 -0.89 -23.37
N LYS A 36 14.15 -0.76 -22.14
CA LYS A 36 13.74 -1.54 -20.98
C LYS A 36 12.25 -1.35 -20.67
N ASP A 37 11.76 -0.11 -20.61
CA ASP A 37 10.34 0.20 -20.40
C ASP A 37 9.45 -0.46 -21.45
N LYS A 38 9.89 -0.48 -22.71
CA LYS A 38 9.13 -1.11 -23.80
C LYS A 38 9.04 -2.63 -23.65
N GLU A 39 10.11 -3.28 -23.20
CA GLU A 39 10.12 -4.72 -22.94
C GLU A 39 9.20 -5.07 -21.76
N GLU A 40 9.27 -4.32 -20.66
CA GLU A 40 8.40 -4.51 -19.50
C GLU A 40 6.92 -4.27 -19.86
N LEU A 41 6.61 -3.22 -20.61
CA LEU A 41 5.25 -2.94 -21.09
C LEU A 41 4.71 -4.04 -22.02
N ASN A 42 5.56 -4.66 -22.83
CA ASN A 42 5.16 -5.80 -23.65
C ASN A 42 4.81 -7.02 -22.79
N LEU A 43 5.59 -7.28 -21.74
CA LEU A 43 5.33 -8.36 -20.79
C LEU A 43 4.00 -8.12 -20.06
N ILE A 44 3.77 -6.90 -19.56
CA ILE A 44 2.52 -6.49 -18.91
C ILE A 44 1.33 -6.66 -19.85
N ASN A 45 1.46 -6.24 -21.11
CA ASN A 45 0.39 -6.39 -22.10
C ASN A 45 0.09 -7.85 -22.42
N GLN A 46 1.11 -8.72 -22.45
CA GLN A 46 0.93 -10.14 -22.64
C GLN A 46 0.22 -10.78 -21.45
N GLN A 47 0.70 -10.51 -20.22
CA GLN A 47 0.05 -10.96 -18.98
C GLN A 47 -1.41 -10.51 -18.90
N MET A 48 -1.71 -9.28 -19.32
CA MET A 48 -3.06 -8.76 -19.37
C MET A 48 -3.94 -9.53 -20.37
N LYS A 49 -3.45 -9.82 -21.57
CA LYS A 49 -4.21 -10.62 -22.55
C LYS A 49 -4.51 -12.02 -22.01
N ASP A 50 -3.52 -12.67 -21.40
CA ASP A 50 -3.66 -14.02 -20.86
C ASP A 50 -4.67 -14.04 -19.69
N SER A 51 -4.60 -13.03 -18.82
CA SER A 51 -5.53 -12.78 -17.72
C SER A 51 -6.98 -12.59 -18.19
N ILE A 52 -7.21 -11.75 -19.21
CA ILE A 52 -8.55 -11.56 -19.78
C ILE A 52 -9.06 -12.86 -20.41
N GLN A 53 -8.20 -13.61 -21.12
CA GLN A 53 -8.61 -14.88 -21.69
C GLN A 53 -9.03 -15.88 -20.62
N LEU A 54 -8.34 -15.89 -19.47
CA LEU A 54 -8.73 -16.70 -18.32
C LEU A 54 -10.12 -16.31 -17.81
N ILE A 55 -10.39 -15.02 -17.61
CA ILE A 55 -11.72 -14.53 -17.18
C ILE A 55 -12.81 -14.90 -18.19
N ARG A 56 -12.55 -14.73 -19.49
CA ARG A 56 -13.54 -15.01 -20.54
C ARG A 56 -13.92 -16.49 -20.64
N LYS A 57 -12.99 -17.38 -20.30
CA LYS A 57 -13.15 -18.84 -20.35
C LYS A 57 -13.65 -19.43 -19.02
N SER A 58 -13.41 -18.75 -17.91
CA SER A 58 -13.80 -19.23 -16.60
C SER A 58 -15.28 -19.01 -16.32
N LYS A 59 -15.82 -19.76 -15.35
CA LYS A 59 -17.16 -19.59 -14.78
C LYS A 59 -17.07 -18.88 -13.42
N LEU A 60 -16.27 -17.81 -13.35
CA LEU A 60 -16.13 -17.03 -12.11
C LEU A 60 -17.39 -16.22 -11.77
N GLY A 61 -18.23 -15.95 -12.77
CA GLY A 61 -19.56 -15.35 -12.65
C GLY A 61 -20.58 -16.07 -13.51
N ASP A 62 -21.78 -15.50 -13.61
CA ASP A 62 -22.91 -16.09 -14.34
C ASP A 62 -22.81 -15.86 -15.86
N LYS A 63 -21.98 -14.91 -16.30
CA LYS A 63 -21.80 -14.57 -17.72
C LYS A 63 -20.49 -15.14 -18.27
N SER A 64 -20.45 -15.30 -19.60
CA SER A 64 -19.26 -15.79 -20.33
C SER A 64 -18.77 -14.77 -21.36
N GLY A 65 -17.54 -14.97 -21.87
CA GLY A 65 -16.98 -14.13 -22.93
C GLY A 65 -16.79 -12.68 -22.49
N ASN A 66 -17.06 -11.71 -23.37
CA ASN A 66 -16.84 -10.28 -23.07
C ASN A 66 -17.73 -9.74 -21.93
N ALA A 67 -18.87 -10.38 -21.66
CA ALA A 67 -19.75 -9.97 -20.58
C ALA A 67 -19.19 -10.35 -19.20
N ALA A 68 -18.49 -11.49 -19.12
CA ALA A 68 -17.78 -11.94 -17.90
C ALA A 68 -16.73 -10.93 -17.45
N LEU A 69 -16.08 -10.26 -18.42
CA LEU A 69 -15.11 -9.22 -18.11
C LEU A 69 -15.74 -8.18 -17.18
N TYR A 70 -16.84 -7.56 -17.60
CA TYR A 70 -17.49 -6.46 -16.87
C TYR A 70 -18.38 -6.86 -15.70
N GLU A 71 -18.56 -8.16 -15.45
CA GLU A 71 -19.32 -8.66 -14.30
C GLU A 71 -18.50 -8.59 -13.01
N LEU A 72 -17.20 -8.90 -13.08
CA LEU A 72 -16.31 -8.85 -11.94
C LEU A 72 -15.85 -7.42 -11.67
N LEU A 73 -15.83 -7.05 -10.38
CA LEU A 73 -15.26 -5.78 -9.91
C LEU A 73 -13.73 -5.85 -9.95
N TRP A 74 -13.09 -4.83 -10.52
CA TRP A 74 -11.63 -4.76 -10.63
C TRP A 74 -11.08 -3.74 -9.66
N TYR A 75 -10.26 -4.18 -8.70
CA TYR A 75 -9.61 -3.31 -7.74
C TYR A 75 -8.11 -3.27 -8.02
N MET A 76 -7.56 -2.06 -8.08
CA MET A 76 -6.11 -1.89 -8.16
C MET A 76 -5.53 -1.71 -6.76
N VAL A 77 -4.39 -2.33 -6.50
CA VAL A 77 -3.69 -2.25 -5.22
C VAL A 77 -2.36 -1.53 -5.42
N ILE A 78 -2.21 -0.36 -4.81
CA ILE A 78 -0.98 0.44 -4.83
C ILE A 78 -0.45 0.66 -3.41
N GLY A 79 0.79 1.09 -3.29
CA GLY A 79 1.49 1.22 -2.01
C GLY A 79 2.98 1.05 -2.19
N ASN A 80 3.77 1.62 -1.29
CA ASN A 80 5.22 1.60 -1.37
C ASN A 80 5.81 0.16 -1.38
N PRO A 81 7.08 -0.01 -1.80
CA PRO A 81 7.74 -1.31 -1.71
C PRO A 81 7.68 -1.87 -0.29
N ALA A 82 7.48 -3.19 -0.17
CA ALA A 82 7.36 -3.89 1.11
C ALA A 82 6.20 -3.43 2.04
N ALA A 83 5.21 -2.67 1.56
CA ALA A 83 3.99 -2.33 2.30
C ALA A 83 3.08 -3.54 2.62
N GLY A 84 3.41 -4.75 2.14
CA GLY A 84 2.59 -5.95 2.35
C GLY A 84 1.41 -6.10 1.40
N LYS A 85 1.51 -5.57 0.16
CA LYS A 85 0.41 -5.62 -0.82
C LYS A 85 -0.01 -7.04 -1.21
N SER A 86 0.92 -7.83 -1.72
CA SER A 86 0.69 -9.23 -2.09
C SER A 86 0.27 -10.06 -0.88
N SER A 87 0.88 -9.81 0.28
CA SER A 87 0.56 -10.47 1.54
C SER A 87 -0.87 -10.19 1.97
N ALA A 88 -1.32 -8.93 1.89
CA ALA A 88 -2.69 -8.54 2.18
C ALA A 88 -3.67 -9.26 1.23
N ILE A 89 -3.40 -9.25 -0.08
CA ILE A 89 -4.27 -9.93 -1.06
C ILE A 89 -4.37 -11.43 -0.79
N TYR A 90 -3.24 -12.11 -0.52
CA TYR A 90 -3.23 -13.54 -0.25
C TYR A 90 -3.99 -13.90 1.04
N HIS A 91 -3.89 -13.02 2.05
CA HIS A 91 -4.56 -13.18 3.33
C HIS A 91 -5.90 -12.42 3.40
N SER A 92 -6.55 -12.22 2.26
CA SER A 92 -7.82 -11.46 2.13
C SER A 92 -9.10 -12.22 2.48
N GLY A 93 -8.97 -13.52 2.78
CA GLY A 93 -10.12 -14.41 2.92
C GLY A 93 -10.88 -14.66 1.60
N LEU A 94 -10.48 -14.03 0.49
CA LEU A 94 -11.03 -14.31 -0.83
C LEU A 94 -10.65 -15.71 -1.29
N LYS A 95 -11.56 -16.35 -2.00
CA LYS A 95 -11.32 -17.65 -2.62
C LYS A 95 -10.71 -17.44 -3.99
N PHE A 96 -9.48 -17.93 -4.18
CA PHE A 96 -8.75 -17.83 -5.44
C PHE A 96 -8.79 -19.19 -6.17
N PRO A 97 -9.74 -19.43 -7.09
CA PRO A 97 -9.90 -20.74 -7.74
C PRO A 97 -8.73 -21.18 -8.63
N PHE A 98 -7.71 -20.34 -8.85
CA PHE A 98 -6.51 -20.64 -9.65
C PHE A 98 -5.23 -20.68 -8.79
N GLU A 99 -5.31 -21.25 -7.60
CA GLU A 99 -4.22 -21.30 -6.60
C GLU A 99 -2.86 -21.77 -7.17
N GLU A 100 -2.82 -22.75 -8.08
CA GLU A 100 -1.57 -23.24 -8.69
C GLU A 100 -0.83 -22.17 -9.52
N THR A 101 -1.60 -21.26 -10.15
CA THR A 101 -1.02 -20.13 -10.89
C THR A 101 -0.56 -19.04 -9.92
N HIS A 102 -1.30 -18.83 -8.82
CA HIS A 102 -0.97 -17.85 -7.79
C HIS A 102 0.19 -18.28 -6.87
N GLN A 103 0.44 -19.57 -6.63
CA GLN A 103 1.56 -20.02 -5.82
C GLN A 103 2.93 -19.65 -6.43
N LYS A 104 3.05 -19.70 -7.76
CA LYS A 104 4.24 -19.17 -8.47
C LYS A 104 4.39 -17.66 -8.26
N VAL A 105 3.28 -16.91 -8.34
CA VAL A 105 3.25 -15.46 -8.10
C VAL A 105 3.62 -15.10 -6.65
N VAL A 106 3.15 -15.87 -5.66
CA VAL A 106 3.46 -15.66 -4.23
C VAL A 106 4.94 -15.97 -3.95
N SER A 107 5.50 -17.02 -4.56
CA SER A 107 6.94 -17.33 -4.43
C SER A 107 7.85 -16.25 -5.04
N SER A 108 7.39 -15.53 -6.09
CA SER A 108 8.05 -14.32 -6.58
C SER A 108 7.72 -13.06 -5.76
N GLY A 109 6.54 -12.98 -5.12
CA GLY A 109 6.10 -11.88 -4.27
C GLY A 109 6.91 -11.74 -2.98
N LEU A 110 7.43 -12.85 -2.43
CA LEU A 110 8.44 -12.85 -1.35
C LEU A 110 9.78 -12.23 -1.78
N SER A 111 10.09 -12.22 -3.08
CA SER A 111 11.23 -11.51 -3.69
C SER A 111 10.85 -10.13 -4.26
N GLY A 112 9.60 -9.70 -4.08
CA GLY A 112 9.02 -8.46 -4.60
C GLY A 112 8.32 -8.60 -5.97
N THR A 113 7.10 -8.07 -6.08
CA THR A 113 6.38 -7.91 -7.35
C THR A 113 7.14 -6.94 -8.27
N ARG A 114 7.58 -7.42 -9.44
CA ARG A 114 8.37 -6.63 -10.40
C ARG A 114 7.54 -5.67 -11.23
N ASN A 115 6.36 -6.11 -11.70
CA ASN A 115 5.49 -5.35 -12.60
C ASN A 115 4.06 -5.26 -12.08
N CYS A 116 3.22 -6.26 -12.40
CA CYS A 116 1.86 -6.36 -11.89
C CYS A 116 1.41 -7.82 -11.86
N ASP A 117 0.83 -8.23 -10.74
CA ASP A 117 0.27 -9.56 -10.55
C ASP A 117 -1.25 -9.52 -10.52
N TRP A 118 -1.87 -10.49 -11.16
CA TRP A 118 -3.32 -10.57 -11.31
C TRP A 118 -3.87 -11.66 -10.39
N PHE A 119 -4.78 -11.28 -9.50
CA PHE A 119 -5.44 -12.19 -8.56
C PHE A 119 -6.93 -12.28 -8.88
N PHE A 120 -7.41 -13.49 -9.20
CA PHE A 120 -8.81 -13.71 -9.60
C PHE A 120 -9.55 -14.45 -8.50
N SER A 121 -10.65 -13.87 -8.03
CA SER A 121 -11.58 -14.51 -7.11
C SER A 121 -12.96 -14.62 -7.74
N THR A 122 -13.87 -15.36 -7.09
CA THR A 122 -15.29 -15.39 -7.47
C THR A 122 -16.01 -14.06 -7.22
N GLU A 123 -15.42 -13.17 -6.42
CA GLU A 123 -16.03 -11.88 -6.04
C GLU A 123 -15.49 -10.73 -6.90
N GLY A 124 -14.24 -10.81 -7.35
CA GLY A 124 -13.60 -9.76 -8.13
C GLY A 124 -12.16 -10.08 -8.53
N VAL A 125 -11.55 -9.13 -9.24
CA VAL A 125 -10.16 -9.16 -9.70
C VAL A 125 -9.35 -8.11 -8.95
N LEU A 126 -8.21 -8.53 -8.39
CA LEU A 126 -7.26 -7.65 -7.72
C LEU A 126 -5.99 -7.53 -8.57
N LEU A 127 -5.60 -6.29 -8.87
CA LEU A 127 -4.38 -5.95 -9.60
C LEU A 127 -3.33 -5.52 -8.58
N ASP A 128 -2.44 -6.43 -8.18
CA ASP A 128 -1.31 -6.10 -7.33
C ASP A 128 -0.22 -5.42 -8.16
N THR A 129 0.15 -4.20 -7.80
CA THR A 129 1.13 -3.43 -8.55
C THR A 129 2.51 -3.48 -7.86
N ALA A 130 3.58 -3.39 -8.65
CA ALA A 130 4.91 -3.24 -8.10
C ALA A 130 4.99 -1.97 -7.23
N GLY A 131 5.57 -2.08 -6.03
CA GLY A 131 5.63 -0.95 -5.10
C GLY A 131 6.41 0.25 -5.64
N ARG A 132 7.34 -0.01 -6.58
CA ARG A 132 8.16 1.00 -7.26
C ARG A 132 7.32 2.03 -8.00
N TYR A 133 6.20 1.61 -8.61
CA TYR A 133 5.26 2.50 -9.28
C TYR A 133 4.64 3.52 -8.33
N SER A 134 4.59 3.27 -7.02
CA SER A 134 3.99 4.19 -6.05
C SER A 134 4.92 5.32 -5.60
N VAL A 135 6.24 5.16 -5.73
CA VAL A 135 7.22 6.02 -5.06
C VAL A 135 8.26 6.60 -6.02
N TYR A 136 8.76 5.82 -6.98
CA TYR A 136 9.87 6.26 -7.83
C TYR A 136 9.37 6.95 -9.10
N SER A 137 9.99 8.09 -9.42
CA SER A 137 9.66 8.89 -10.59
C SER A 137 10.17 8.27 -11.89
N GLU A 138 11.25 7.49 -11.83
CA GLU A 138 11.86 6.81 -12.98
C GLU A 138 10.93 5.79 -13.63
N ASP A 139 10.06 5.15 -12.85
CA ASP A 139 9.08 4.17 -13.36
C ASP A 139 7.76 4.80 -13.84
N HIS A 140 7.69 6.14 -13.93
CA HIS A 140 6.45 6.84 -14.24
C HIS A 140 5.95 6.58 -15.67
N SER A 141 6.85 6.50 -16.66
CA SER A 141 6.53 6.14 -18.05
C SER A 141 5.86 4.76 -18.12
N GLU A 142 6.44 3.79 -17.41
CA GLU A 142 5.93 2.42 -17.35
C GLU A 142 4.55 2.37 -16.66
N TRP A 143 4.38 3.09 -15.55
CA TRP A 143 3.09 3.25 -14.87
C TRP A 143 2.01 3.77 -15.81
N LEU A 144 2.28 4.86 -16.55
CA LEU A 144 1.34 5.41 -17.52
C LEU A 144 1.05 4.43 -18.66
N GLY A 145 2.06 3.69 -19.12
CA GLY A 145 1.90 2.63 -20.11
C GLY A 145 0.97 1.51 -19.63
N PHE A 146 1.12 1.06 -18.38
CA PHE A 146 0.23 0.09 -17.75
C PHE A 146 -1.22 0.59 -17.70
N LEU A 147 -1.45 1.83 -17.27
CA LEU A 147 -2.79 2.44 -17.24
C LEU A 147 -3.42 2.50 -18.64
N ASN A 148 -2.64 2.81 -19.67
CA ASN A 148 -3.11 2.80 -21.06
C ASN A 148 -3.48 1.40 -21.54
N ILE A 149 -2.70 0.38 -21.19
CA ILE A 149 -3.01 -1.03 -21.47
C ILE A 149 -4.33 -1.41 -20.79
N LEU A 150 -4.54 -1.02 -19.53
CA LEU A 150 -5.74 -1.30 -18.77
C LEU A 150 -6.99 -0.66 -19.42
N LYS A 151 -6.92 0.64 -19.73
CA LYS A 151 -8.01 1.38 -20.40
C LYS A 151 -8.35 0.80 -21.76
N LYS A 152 -7.34 0.40 -22.56
CA LYS A 152 -7.56 -0.18 -23.89
C LYS A 152 -8.35 -1.49 -23.83
N ASN A 153 -8.08 -2.30 -22.81
CA ASN A 153 -8.64 -3.64 -22.70
C ASN A 153 -9.98 -3.70 -21.93
N ARG A 154 -10.26 -2.70 -21.07
CA ARG A 154 -11.50 -2.61 -20.27
C ARG A 154 -12.04 -1.17 -20.25
N SER A 155 -12.33 -0.61 -21.42
CA SER A 155 -12.59 0.83 -21.60
C SER A 155 -13.80 1.39 -20.83
N LYS A 156 -14.85 0.59 -20.57
CA LYS A 156 -16.06 1.09 -19.90
C LYS A 156 -15.93 1.25 -18.38
N ALA A 157 -15.05 0.47 -17.76
CA ALA A 157 -14.84 0.48 -16.32
C ALA A 157 -13.43 -0.04 -16.00
N PRO A 158 -12.35 0.70 -16.35
CA PRO A 158 -10.98 0.18 -16.27
C PRO A 158 -10.62 -0.40 -14.90
N ILE A 159 -11.11 0.25 -13.83
CA ILE A 159 -11.21 -0.29 -12.47
C ILE A 159 -12.50 0.18 -11.80
N ASN A 160 -12.87 -0.47 -10.70
CA ASN A 160 -14.01 -0.19 -9.85
C ASN A 160 -13.62 0.45 -8.50
N GLY A 161 -12.36 0.34 -8.09
CA GLY A 161 -11.85 0.96 -6.87
C GLY A 161 -10.34 0.83 -6.74
N LEU A 162 -9.77 1.65 -5.86
CA LEU A 162 -8.34 1.67 -5.56
C LEU A 162 -8.12 1.34 -4.09
N ILE A 163 -7.24 0.39 -3.81
CA ILE A 163 -6.78 0.03 -2.48
C ILE A 163 -5.36 0.56 -2.34
N VAL A 164 -5.15 1.44 -1.36
CA VAL A 164 -3.84 2.02 -1.05
C VAL A 164 -3.35 1.41 0.25
N ILE A 165 -2.30 0.60 0.17
CA ILE A 165 -1.71 -0.11 1.31
C ILE A 165 -0.48 0.64 1.80
N VAL A 166 -0.44 0.94 3.10
CA VAL A 166 0.63 1.70 3.75
C VAL A 166 1.01 1.04 5.06
N SER A 167 2.30 0.83 5.29
CA SER A 167 2.81 0.26 6.54
C SER A 167 2.69 1.26 7.69
N VAL A 168 2.02 0.88 8.79
CA VAL A 168 1.96 1.74 9.98
C VAL A 168 3.33 1.89 10.63
N ALA A 169 4.08 0.80 10.73
CA ALA A 169 5.44 0.83 11.27
C ALA A 169 6.33 1.81 10.52
N GLU A 170 6.16 1.92 9.19
CA GLU A 170 6.91 2.88 8.39
C GLU A 170 6.49 4.32 8.64
N LEU A 171 5.18 4.58 8.75
CA LEU A 171 4.68 5.92 9.05
C LEU A 171 5.15 6.42 10.42
N VAL A 172 5.30 5.50 11.38
CA VAL A 172 5.72 5.78 12.76
C VAL A 172 7.23 5.96 12.88
N SER A 173 8.03 5.07 12.27
CA SER A 173 9.50 5.08 12.36
C SER A 173 10.16 6.20 11.53
N GLN A 174 9.44 6.77 10.56
CA GLN A 174 9.95 7.82 9.70
C GLN A 174 9.65 9.23 10.24
N SER A 175 10.45 10.21 9.81
CA SER A 175 10.18 11.60 10.14
C SER A 175 8.85 12.08 9.53
N PRO A 176 8.16 13.05 10.14
CA PRO A 176 6.91 13.59 9.61
C PRO A 176 7.01 14.04 8.14
N GLU A 177 8.15 14.59 7.70
CA GLU A 177 8.33 15.01 6.31
C GLU A 177 8.30 13.83 5.33
N LYS A 178 8.83 12.66 5.73
CA LYS A 178 8.82 11.46 4.88
C LYS A 178 7.40 10.90 4.75
N SER A 179 6.63 10.87 5.85
CA SER A 179 5.22 10.47 5.81
C SER A 179 4.38 11.38 4.92
N ILE A 180 4.60 12.69 4.98
CA ILE A 180 3.96 13.67 4.07
C ILE A 180 4.41 13.45 2.62
N LYS A 181 5.71 13.20 2.39
CA LYS A 181 6.24 12.92 1.05
C LYS A 181 5.61 11.65 0.45
N LEU A 182 5.46 10.59 1.23
CA LEU A 182 4.80 9.36 0.81
C LEU A 182 3.33 9.63 0.42
N ALA A 183 2.60 10.38 1.24
CA ALA A 183 1.22 10.77 0.93
C ALA A 183 1.14 11.56 -0.40
N LYS A 184 2.06 12.51 -0.63
CA LYS A 184 2.14 13.28 -1.88
C LYS A 184 2.49 12.42 -3.10
N SER A 185 3.41 11.47 -2.96
CA SER A 185 3.75 10.53 -4.03
C SER A 185 2.54 9.65 -4.40
N LEU A 186 1.85 9.09 -3.42
CA LEU A 186 0.63 8.30 -3.65
C LEU A 186 -0.48 9.15 -4.26
N ARG A 187 -0.64 10.41 -3.80
CA ARG A 187 -1.58 11.38 -4.37
C ARG A 187 -1.34 11.61 -5.86
N ALA A 188 -0.07 11.76 -6.27
CA ALA A 188 0.30 11.92 -7.68
C ALA A 188 -0.07 10.68 -8.51
N ARG A 189 0.08 9.46 -7.95
CA ARG A 189 -0.33 8.23 -8.65
C ARG A 189 -1.84 8.09 -8.79
N ILE A 190 -2.59 8.52 -7.79
CA ILE A 190 -4.06 8.59 -7.86
C ILE A 190 -4.47 9.61 -8.94
N GLN A 191 -3.76 10.74 -9.04
CA GLN A 191 -3.98 11.74 -10.08
C GLN A 191 -3.71 11.14 -11.47
N ASP A 192 -2.55 10.50 -11.68
CA ASP A 192 -2.19 9.84 -12.94
C ASP A 192 -3.28 8.83 -13.36
N LEU A 193 -3.76 8.03 -12.41
CA LEU A 193 -4.84 7.07 -12.62
C LEU A 193 -6.13 7.76 -13.06
N THR A 194 -6.53 8.81 -12.35
CA THR A 194 -7.76 9.56 -12.64
C THR A 194 -7.70 10.20 -14.03
N GLU A 195 -6.58 10.82 -14.38
CA GLU A 195 -6.35 11.45 -15.69
C GLU A 195 -6.33 10.43 -16.84
N ARG A 196 -5.61 9.32 -16.66
CA ARG A 196 -5.46 8.32 -17.74
C ARG A 196 -6.70 7.49 -17.91
N LEU A 197 -7.30 7.01 -16.82
CA LEU A 197 -8.46 6.13 -16.85
C LEU A 197 -9.80 6.90 -16.98
N GLU A 198 -9.80 8.22 -16.77
CA GLU A 198 -10.97 9.11 -16.83
C GLU A 198 -12.10 8.68 -15.88
N ILE A 199 -11.73 8.23 -14.68
CA ILE A 199 -12.67 7.78 -13.64
C ILE A 199 -12.26 8.29 -12.26
N PHE A 200 -13.26 8.61 -11.43
CA PHE A 200 -13.08 8.89 -10.01
C PHE A 200 -13.28 7.61 -9.21
N ALA A 201 -12.23 6.77 -9.16
CA ALA A 201 -12.30 5.52 -8.42
C ALA A 201 -12.38 5.77 -6.90
N PRO A 202 -13.28 5.10 -6.16
CA PRO A 202 -13.28 5.16 -4.71
C PRO A 202 -11.98 4.59 -4.16
N VAL A 203 -11.37 5.32 -3.21
CA VAL A 203 -10.08 5.00 -2.61
C VAL A 203 -10.28 4.47 -1.19
N TYR A 204 -9.76 3.28 -0.95
CA TYR A 204 -9.75 2.61 0.34
C TYR A 204 -8.33 2.54 0.87
N LEU A 205 -8.11 3.02 2.09
CA LEU A 205 -6.81 2.90 2.74
C LEU A 205 -6.70 1.63 3.58
N VAL A 206 -5.57 0.95 3.51
CA VAL A 206 -5.26 -0.20 4.35
C VAL A 206 -3.93 0.05 5.03
N PHE A 207 -3.99 0.21 6.34
CA PHE A 207 -2.86 0.33 7.23
C PHE A 207 -2.38 -1.06 7.62
N SER A 208 -1.28 -1.50 7.01
CA SER A 208 -0.71 -2.83 7.18
C SER A 208 0.36 -2.86 8.27
N LYS A 209 0.82 -4.07 8.60
CA LYS A 209 1.89 -4.33 9.57
C LYS A 209 1.57 -3.82 10.97
N MET A 210 0.30 -3.93 11.37
CA MET A 210 -0.10 -3.61 12.74
C MET A 210 0.56 -4.49 13.79
N ASP A 211 0.99 -5.70 13.41
CA ASP A 211 1.78 -6.63 14.22
C ASP A 211 3.14 -6.09 14.65
N LEU A 212 3.65 -5.08 13.94
CA LEU A 212 4.87 -4.37 14.34
C LEU A 212 4.59 -3.26 15.36
N ILE A 213 3.35 -3.03 15.78
CA ILE A 213 3.05 -2.09 16.86
C ILE A 213 3.09 -2.82 18.20
N ALA A 214 3.81 -2.24 19.16
CA ALA A 214 4.02 -2.87 20.45
C ALA A 214 2.71 -3.28 21.14
N GLY A 215 2.70 -4.54 21.60
CA GLY A 215 1.55 -5.17 22.24
C GLY A 215 0.46 -5.69 21.30
N PHE A 216 0.50 -5.42 19.98
CA PHE A 216 -0.55 -5.87 19.06
C PHE A 216 -0.74 -7.38 19.11
N THR A 217 0.35 -8.13 18.90
CA THR A 217 0.29 -9.58 18.75
C THR A 217 -0.20 -10.25 20.03
N GLU A 218 0.40 -9.91 21.18
CA GLU A 218 0.02 -10.50 22.45
C GLU A 218 -1.36 -10.02 22.93
N PHE A 219 -1.81 -8.84 22.51
CA PHE A 219 -3.17 -8.37 22.77
C PHE A 219 -4.20 -9.29 22.12
N PHE A 220 -4.04 -9.59 20.82
CA PHE A 220 -4.99 -10.40 20.08
C PHE A 220 -4.87 -11.91 20.36
N GLU A 221 -3.73 -12.39 20.85
CA GLU A 221 -3.56 -13.78 21.32
C GLU A 221 -4.42 -14.13 22.54
N CYS A 222 -4.84 -13.13 23.32
CA CYS A 222 -5.68 -13.34 24.50
C CYS A 222 -7.13 -13.74 24.14
N TYR A 223 -7.50 -13.73 22.85
CA TYR A 223 -8.87 -13.87 22.37
C TYR A 223 -8.98 -14.96 21.31
N GLU A 224 -10.19 -15.51 21.16
CA GLU A 224 -10.45 -16.49 20.11
C GLU A 224 -10.57 -15.80 18.74
N ALA A 225 -10.10 -16.47 17.69
CA ALA A 225 -10.15 -15.95 16.32
C ALA A 225 -11.56 -15.49 15.89
N ALA A 226 -12.61 -16.17 16.38
CA ALA A 226 -13.99 -15.84 16.06
C ALA A 226 -14.45 -14.50 16.67
N GLU A 227 -13.85 -14.06 17.78
CA GLU A 227 -14.17 -12.79 18.44
C GLU A 227 -13.71 -11.59 17.60
N PHE A 228 -12.78 -11.83 16.66
CA PHE A 228 -12.21 -10.81 15.78
C PHE A 228 -12.30 -11.16 14.30
N ASP A 229 -13.23 -12.04 13.89
CA ASP A 229 -13.51 -12.37 12.46
C ASP A 229 -14.27 -11.24 11.73
N GLN A 230 -14.00 -9.99 12.10
CA GLN A 230 -14.63 -8.80 11.52
C GLN A 230 -13.57 -7.87 10.96
N VAL A 231 -13.95 -7.14 9.93
CA VAL A 231 -13.10 -6.11 9.33
C VAL A 231 -12.84 -5.02 10.36
N TRP A 232 -11.56 -4.79 10.67
CA TRP A 232 -11.17 -3.75 11.61
C TRP A 232 -10.90 -2.43 10.88
N GLY A 233 -11.88 -1.52 10.90
CA GLY A 233 -11.83 -0.27 10.15
C GLY A 233 -13.18 0.43 10.03
N ALA A 234 -13.32 1.30 9.04
CA ALA A 234 -14.57 1.97 8.72
C ALA A 234 -14.74 2.18 7.21
N THR A 235 -15.91 1.81 6.71
CA THR A 235 -16.39 2.14 5.36
C THR A 235 -17.35 3.32 5.44
N LEU A 236 -17.02 4.42 4.77
CA LEU A 236 -17.81 5.66 4.77
C LEU A 236 -18.79 5.65 3.60
N PRO A 237 -20.02 6.17 3.68
CA PRO A 237 -20.92 6.24 2.51
C PRO A 237 -20.26 6.85 1.27
N TYR A 238 -20.61 6.35 0.08
CA TYR A 238 -20.09 6.93 -1.16
C TYR A 238 -20.76 8.27 -1.42
N ASP A 239 -19.99 9.34 -1.23
CA ASP A 239 -20.43 10.71 -1.53
C ASP A 239 -19.29 11.49 -2.20
N PRO A 240 -19.24 11.52 -3.54
CA PRO A 240 -18.22 12.24 -4.30
C PRO A 240 -18.24 13.76 -4.09
N GLU A 241 -19.41 14.30 -3.76
CA GLU A 241 -19.64 15.74 -3.59
C GLU A 241 -19.52 16.18 -2.13
N SER A 242 -19.20 15.25 -1.22
CA SER A 242 -19.06 15.54 0.20
C SER A 242 -17.98 16.62 0.41
N SER A 243 -18.39 17.72 1.02
CA SER A 243 -17.50 18.75 1.53
C SER A 243 -16.84 18.33 2.86
N GLN A 244 -17.16 17.15 3.39
CA GLN A 244 -16.63 16.70 4.66
C GLN A 244 -15.16 16.29 4.52
N ASN A 245 -14.36 16.70 5.50
CA ASN A 245 -12.93 16.48 5.48
C ASN A 245 -12.62 15.00 5.78
N ALA A 246 -11.86 14.33 4.90
CA ALA A 246 -11.44 12.95 5.09
C ALA A 246 -10.75 12.72 6.45
N ALA A 247 -9.99 13.70 6.93
CA ALA A 247 -9.32 13.64 8.23
C ALA A 247 -10.30 13.68 9.42
N GLU A 248 -11.44 14.36 9.29
CA GLU A 248 -12.49 14.40 10.32
C GLU A 248 -13.26 13.08 10.38
N HIS A 249 -13.63 12.53 9.21
CA HIS A 249 -14.20 11.19 9.14
C HIS A 249 -13.28 10.14 9.75
N PHE A 250 -12.00 10.19 9.39
CA PHE A 250 -10.99 9.34 9.99
C PHE A 250 -10.98 9.49 11.52
N GLU A 251 -10.84 10.70 12.04
CA GLU A 251 -10.74 10.92 13.48
C GLU A 251 -11.98 10.40 14.24
N LYS A 252 -13.18 10.64 13.70
CA LYS A 252 -14.43 10.13 14.28
C LYS A 252 -14.41 8.61 14.40
N HIS A 253 -14.15 7.91 13.30
CA HIS A 253 -14.17 6.45 13.29
C HIS A 253 -12.99 5.84 14.05
N TYR A 254 -11.83 6.51 14.04
CA TYR A 254 -10.66 6.09 14.82
C TYR A 254 -10.95 6.08 16.32
N ASN A 255 -11.60 7.13 16.83
CA ASN A 255 -11.97 7.20 18.24
C ASN A 255 -12.92 6.06 18.63
N ILE A 256 -13.86 5.67 17.75
CA ILE A 256 -14.75 4.52 17.97
C ILE A 256 -13.93 3.21 18.11
N LEU A 257 -12.98 2.97 17.20
CA LEU A 257 -12.11 1.79 17.27
C LEU A 257 -11.27 1.79 18.56
N TYR A 258 -10.70 2.95 18.91
CA TYR A 258 -9.92 3.10 20.14
C TYR A 258 -10.75 2.89 21.41
N ASP A 259 -11.98 3.40 21.45
CA ASP A 259 -12.91 3.18 22.56
C ASP A 259 -13.30 1.70 22.69
N GLY A 260 -13.47 1.01 21.56
CA GLY A 260 -13.65 -0.45 21.51
C GLY A 260 -12.47 -1.20 22.15
N LEU A 261 -11.24 -0.88 21.75
CA LEU A 261 -10.03 -1.48 22.34
C LEU A 261 -9.94 -1.24 23.85
N LYS A 262 -10.20 -0.01 24.32
CA LYS A 262 -10.24 0.29 25.76
C LYS A 262 -11.30 -0.51 26.51
N GLY A 263 -12.49 -0.68 25.92
CA GLY A 263 -13.57 -1.45 26.50
C GLY A 263 -13.18 -2.93 26.67
N VAL A 264 -12.55 -3.50 25.64
CA VAL A 264 -12.01 -4.86 25.64
C VAL A 264 -10.94 -5.02 26.74
N SER A 265 -9.97 -4.10 26.81
CA SER A 265 -8.95 -4.11 27.87
C SER A 265 -9.53 -4.02 29.27
N THR A 266 -10.49 -3.12 29.49
CA THR A 266 -11.13 -2.92 30.81
C THR A 266 -11.88 -4.18 31.25
N THR A 267 -12.58 -4.83 30.31
CA THR A 267 -13.30 -6.07 30.56
C THR A 267 -12.34 -7.19 30.94
N HIS A 268 -11.23 -7.32 30.20
CA HIS A 268 -10.20 -8.33 30.46
C HIS A 268 -9.54 -8.13 31.83
N LEU A 269 -9.21 -6.88 32.19
CA LEU A 269 -8.64 -6.52 33.49
C LEU A 269 -9.58 -6.76 34.67
N SER A 270 -10.89 -6.68 34.45
CA SER A 270 -11.91 -6.88 35.49
C SER A 270 -12.17 -8.35 35.83
N ARG A 271 -11.63 -9.31 35.05
CA ARG A 271 -11.80 -10.74 35.31
C ARG A 271 -10.96 -11.16 36.53
N ARG A 272 -11.64 -11.41 37.66
CA ARG A 272 -11.07 -11.77 38.97
C ARG A 272 -10.11 -12.97 39.02
N HIS A 273 -10.03 -13.79 37.97
CA HIS A 273 -9.19 -15.00 37.91
C HIS A 273 -7.97 -14.89 37.00
N ALA A 274 -7.70 -13.73 36.37
CA ALA A 274 -6.53 -13.57 35.53
C ALA A 274 -5.28 -13.36 36.42
N GLN A 275 -4.66 -14.45 36.88
CA GLN A 275 -3.45 -14.40 37.70
C GLN A 275 -2.22 -13.90 36.92
N ASN A 276 -2.25 -13.96 35.58
CA ASN A 276 -1.20 -13.46 34.68
C ASN A 276 -1.86 -12.63 33.56
N ILE A 277 -2.03 -11.33 33.77
CA ILE A 277 -2.51 -10.42 32.72
C ILE A 277 -1.30 -9.96 31.92
N SER A 278 -1.28 -10.25 30.62
CA SER A 278 -0.23 -9.74 29.74
C SER A 278 -0.22 -8.21 29.77
N PRO A 279 0.93 -7.54 29.98
CA PRO A 279 1.04 -6.08 29.90
C PRO A 279 0.49 -5.51 28.58
N SER A 280 0.55 -6.30 27.50
CA SER A 280 0.06 -5.93 26.17
C SER A 280 -1.43 -5.59 26.12
N VAL A 281 -2.25 -6.10 27.08
CA VAL A 281 -3.66 -5.73 27.25
C VAL A 281 -3.81 -4.22 27.49
N MET A 282 -2.82 -3.58 28.10
CA MET A 282 -2.75 -2.13 28.27
C MET A 282 -1.88 -1.45 27.22
N THR A 283 -0.74 -2.04 26.86
CA THR A 283 0.22 -1.44 25.92
C THR A 283 -0.42 -1.14 24.57
N PHE A 284 -1.10 -2.11 23.96
CA PHE A 284 -1.60 -1.93 22.60
C PHE A 284 -2.65 -0.82 22.44
N PRO A 285 -3.68 -0.70 23.29
CA PRO A 285 -4.59 0.46 23.21
C PRO A 285 -3.86 1.80 23.34
N LEU A 286 -2.84 1.89 24.20
CA LEU A 286 -2.06 3.11 24.38
C LEU A 286 -1.25 3.43 23.13
N GLU A 287 -0.57 2.43 22.55
CA GLU A 287 0.16 2.60 21.29
C GLU A 287 -0.78 2.92 20.14
N PHE A 288 -1.94 2.25 20.03
CA PHE A 288 -2.94 2.61 19.05
C PHE A 288 -3.38 4.07 19.22
N LYS A 289 -3.54 4.58 20.44
CA LYS A 289 -3.85 6.01 20.63
C LYS A 289 -2.78 6.93 20.02
N THR A 290 -1.49 6.58 20.13
CA THR A 290 -0.37 7.42 19.66
C THR A 290 -0.28 7.47 18.12
N LEU A 291 -0.83 6.49 17.40
CA LEU A 291 -0.83 6.50 15.92
C LEU A 291 -1.75 7.57 15.32
N LYS A 292 -2.77 8.02 16.05
CA LYS A 292 -3.82 8.91 15.50
C LYS A 292 -3.26 10.14 14.78
N PRO A 293 -2.32 10.92 15.35
CA PRO A 293 -1.84 12.15 14.71
C PRO A 293 -1.13 11.91 13.38
N VAL A 294 -0.28 10.88 13.29
CA VAL A 294 0.46 10.57 12.06
C VAL A 294 -0.47 10.07 10.97
N LEU A 295 -1.42 9.18 11.30
CA LEU A 295 -2.40 8.66 10.35
C LEU A 295 -3.36 9.77 9.88
N LYS A 296 -3.81 10.65 10.79
CA LYS A 296 -4.66 11.80 10.45
C LYS A 296 -3.95 12.74 9.48
N THR A 297 -2.67 13.03 9.72
CA THR A 297 -1.86 13.93 8.87
C THR A 297 -1.63 13.31 7.49
N PHE A 298 -1.33 12.01 7.45
CA PHE A 298 -1.18 11.26 6.21
C PHE A 298 -2.46 11.28 5.36
N ILE A 299 -3.62 10.97 5.97
CA ILE A 299 -4.93 10.99 5.30
C ILE A 299 -5.28 12.41 4.85
N GLY A 300 -5.08 13.40 5.71
CA GLY A 300 -5.32 14.81 5.38
C GLY A 300 -4.53 15.26 4.15
N THR A 301 -3.27 14.85 4.06
CA THR A 301 -2.40 15.15 2.90
C THR A 301 -2.83 14.37 1.64
N LEU A 302 -3.18 13.09 1.78
CA LEU A 302 -3.56 12.23 0.65
C LEU A 302 -4.90 12.62 0.03
N PHE A 303 -5.82 13.20 0.79
CA PHE A 303 -7.15 13.60 0.34
C PHE A 303 -7.36 15.12 0.35
N GLU A 304 -6.26 15.88 0.44
CA GLU A 304 -6.30 17.34 0.45
C GLU A 304 -6.94 17.86 -0.85
N GLU A 305 -7.84 18.85 -0.69
CA GLU A 305 -8.39 19.57 -1.83
C GLU A 305 -7.31 20.48 -2.43
N ASN A 306 -7.12 20.37 -3.74
CA ASN A 306 -6.13 21.14 -4.47
C ASN A 306 -6.73 21.60 -5.80
N PRO A 307 -6.72 22.90 -6.13
CA PRO A 307 -7.26 23.42 -7.40
C PRO A 307 -6.64 22.81 -8.66
N TYR A 308 -5.43 22.25 -8.55
CA TYR A 308 -4.69 21.68 -9.68
C TYR A 308 -4.78 20.15 -9.76
N GLN A 309 -5.51 19.49 -8.85
CA GLN A 309 -5.62 18.03 -8.80
C GLN A 309 -7.05 17.58 -8.51
N PHE A 310 -7.44 16.43 -9.03
CA PHE A 310 -8.75 15.82 -8.77
C PHE A 310 -8.85 15.35 -7.34
N LYS A 311 -9.86 15.77 -6.57
CA LYS A 311 -10.10 15.27 -5.21
C LYS A 311 -10.38 13.76 -5.23
N PRO A 312 -9.57 12.90 -4.59
CA PRO A 312 -9.85 11.48 -4.53
C PRO A 312 -11.06 11.21 -3.62
N VAL A 313 -11.86 10.21 -3.97
CA VAL A 313 -13.05 9.86 -3.17
C VAL A 313 -12.64 8.95 -2.02
N PHE A 314 -12.51 9.50 -0.82
CA PHE A 314 -12.19 8.71 0.38
C PHE A 314 -13.36 7.83 0.78
N ARG A 315 -13.20 6.49 0.67
CA ARG A 315 -14.30 5.54 0.92
C ARG A 315 -14.14 4.76 2.23
N GLY A 316 -12.97 4.80 2.85
CA GLY A 316 -12.76 4.14 4.13
C GLY A 316 -11.30 3.82 4.41
N PHE A 317 -11.05 3.33 5.62
CA PHE A 317 -9.75 2.89 6.08
C PHE A 317 -9.85 1.60 6.91
N TYR A 318 -8.81 0.78 6.86
CA TYR A 318 -8.76 -0.53 7.51
C TYR A 318 -7.38 -0.80 8.09
N PHE A 319 -7.32 -1.66 9.10
CA PHE A 319 -6.09 -2.12 9.72
C PHE A 319 -5.91 -3.61 9.48
N THR A 320 -4.68 -4.02 9.19
CA THR A 320 -4.36 -5.43 8.95
C THR A 320 -2.95 -5.80 9.37
N SER A 321 -2.75 -7.07 9.67
CA SER A 321 -1.45 -7.71 9.87
C SER A 321 -1.35 -8.88 8.89
N ALA A 322 -0.24 -8.93 8.13
CA ALA A 322 0.00 -9.97 7.14
C ALA A 322 1.50 -10.24 7.06
N LEU A 323 1.94 -11.30 7.76
CA LEU A 323 3.30 -11.86 7.86
C LEU A 323 4.21 -11.23 8.94
N GLN A 324 4.83 -12.12 9.74
CA GLN A 324 5.67 -11.84 10.90
C GLN A 324 7.16 -11.71 10.56
N GLU A 325 7.53 -10.68 9.80
CA GLU A 325 8.94 -10.31 9.65
C GLU A 325 9.12 -8.81 9.86
N GLY A 326 9.69 -8.41 11.00
CA GLY A 326 10.05 -7.03 11.29
C GLY A 326 10.45 -6.78 12.76
N VAL A 327 11.03 -5.61 13.01
CA VAL A 327 11.32 -5.10 14.35
C VAL A 327 10.05 -4.44 14.90
N ILE A 328 9.71 -4.71 16.16
CA ILE A 328 8.55 -4.13 16.84
C ILE A 328 8.81 -2.64 17.15
N GLU A 329 7.93 -1.78 16.67
CA GLU A 329 7.89 -0.34 16.89
C GLU A 329 7.04 0.01 18.13
N SER A 330 7.53 0.95 18.94
CA SER A 330 6.85 1.42 20.16
C SER A 330 7.00 2.94 20.29
N PRO A 331 6.18 3.73 19.59
CA PRO A 331 6.25 5.20 19.66
C PRO A 331 6.05 5.75 21.07
N MET A 332 5.23 5.09 21.92
CA MET A 332 5.12 5.50 23.33
C MET A 332 6.44 5.33 24.09
N THR A 333 7.14 4.21 23.87
CA THR A 333 8.45 3.98 24.51
C THR A 333 9.49 5.00 24.04
N GLU A 334 9.46 5.39 22.77
CA GLU A 334 10.36 6.43 22.24
C GLU A 334 10.07 7.80 22.85
N GLN A 335 8.80 8.17 22.99
CA GLN A 335 8.41 9.40 23.70
C GLN A 335 8.89 9.39 25.16
N ILE A 336 8.74 8.27 25.87
CA ILE A 336 9.22 8.15 27.26
C ILE A 336 10.77 8.23 27.32
N VAL A 337 11.47 7.63 26.37
CA VAL A 337 12.93 7.71 26.29
C VAL A 337 13.38 9.16 26.10
N ASP A 338 12.73 9.90 25.21
CA ASP A 338 13.03 11.31 24.94
C ASP A 338 12.68 12.21 26.14
N ASP A 339 11.49 12.03 26.72
CA ASP A 339 11.00 12.83 27.85
C ASP A 339 11.83 12.62 29.13
N PHE A 340 12.35 11.40 29.35
CA PHE A 340 13.05 11.02 30.57
C PHE A 340 14.56 10.77 30.38
N GLN A 341 15.13 11.01 29.19
CA GLN A 341 16.54 10.81 28.85
C GLN A 341 17.07 9.39 29.20
N LEU A 342 16.28 8.35 28.93
CA LEU A 342 16.59 6.97 29.28
C LEU A 342 17.41 6.25 28.18
N SER A 343 18.23 5.27 28.54
CA SER A 343 18.96 4.42 27.58
C SER A 343 18.14 3.17 27.19
N LYS A 344 17.93 2.95 25.88
CA LYS A 344 17.16 1.82 25.33
C LYS A 344 17.95 0.50 25.54
N ILE A 345 17.35 -0.50 26.19
CA ILE A 345 17.94 -1.86 26.31
C ILE A 345 17.57 -2.64 25.02
N PRO A 346 18.50 -3.38 24.37
CA PRO A 346 18.16 -4.14 23.16
C PRO A 346 17.23 -5.31 23.48
N ASN A 347 16.12 -5.44 22.75
CA ASN A 347 15.15 -6.53 22.91
C ASN A 347 15.76 -7.90 22.55
N SER A 348 15.48 -8.90 23.39
CA SER A 348 15.88 -10.30 23.23
C SER A 348 15.13 -10.98 22.09
N GLU A 349 15.87 -11.57 21.15
CA GLU A 349 15.39 -12.48 20.11
C GLU A 349 14.67 -13.70 20.73
N HIS A 350 13.35 -13.74 20.69
CA HIS A 350 12.59 -14.98 20.85
C HIS A 350 11.58 -15.07 19.71
N GLY A 351 11.97 -15.75 18.64
CA GLY A 351 11.07 -16.14 17.57
C GLY A 351 10.14 -17.25 18.05
N MET A 352 8.86 -16.93 18.23
CA MET A 352 7.78 -17.91 18.36
C MET A 352 6.92 -17.88 17.09
N VAL A 353 6.54 -19.06 16.61
CA VAL A 353 5.68 -19.27 15.43
C VAL A 353 4.22 -19.14 15.87
N PHE A 354 3.49 -18.14 15.35
CA PHE A 354 2.10 -17.88 15.75
C PHE A 354 1.06 -18.18 14.68
N ARG A 355 -0.17 -18.44 15.15
CA ARG A 355 -1.33 -18.88 14.36
C ARG A 355 -1.88 -17.77 13.46
N ARG A 356 -2.36 -18.19 12.29
CA ARG A 356 -2.92 -17.37 11.21
C ARG A 356 -4.33 -16.87 11.56
N THR A 357 -4.47 -15.56 11.76
CA THR A 357 -5.77 -14.88 11.66
C THR A 357 -5.65 -13.70 10.69
N PRO A 358 -6.08 -13.85 9.44
CA PRO A 358 -6.15 -12.73 8.52
C PRO A 358 -7.25 -11.75 8.94
N PHE A 359 -6.88 -10.49 9.22
CA PHE A 359 -7.83 -9.39 9.44
C PHE A 359 -8.36 -8.77 8.14
N LEU A 360 -7.88 -9.23 6.99
CA LEU A 360 -8.37 -8.75 5.72
C LEU A 360 -9.51 -9.65 5.28
N LYS A 361 -10.75 -9.19 5.41
CA LYS A 361 -11.88 -9.62 4.58
C LYS A 361 -12.07 -8.49 3.59
N ILE A 362 -11.63 -8.68 2.34
CA ILE A 362 -11.70 -7.59 1.35
C ILE A 362 -13.17 -7.26 1.08
N MET A 363 -13.45 -5.94 1.04
CA MET A 363 -14.75 -5.28 0.83
C MET A 363 -15.43 -5.52 -0.53
N VAL A 364 -15.37 -6.72 -1.09
CA VAL A 364 -16.03 -6.96 -2.38
C VAL A 364 -17.57 -7.03 -2.21
N THR A 365 -18.08 -6.93 -0.98
CA THR A 365 -19.50 -7.15 -0.65
C THR A 365 -20.26 -5.94 -0.09
N SER A 366 -19.72 -4.72 -0.09
CA SER A 366 -20.37 -3.55 0.54
C SER A 366 -20.62 -2.36 -0.39
#